data_AF-A0A327Q2Q5-F1
#
_entry.id   AF-A0A327Q2Q5-F1
#
_cell.length_a   1.000
_cell.length_b   1.000
_cell.length_c   1.000
_cell.angle_alpha   90.00
_cell.angle_beta   90.00
_cell.angle_gamma   90.00
#
_symmetry.space_group_name_H-M   'P 1'
#
loop_
_entity.id
_entity.type
_entity.pdbx_description
1 polymer ?
#
loop_
_entity_poly.entity_id
_entity_poly.type
_entity_poly.pdbx_seq_one_letter_code
_entity_poly.pdbx_strand_id
1 'polypeptide(L)'
;MHQFTLTFDHDNKHFLVLVTPTPHHYHAVIDEDHEVTFTKKEDGSLDVADSKLIENPLATAIATRILEYVNANTRDESFTSTP
;
A
#
# COMPACT_ATOMS: atom_id res chain seq x y z
N MET A 1 -7.32 8.15 -8.73
CA MET A 1 -7.48 7.02 -7.80
C MET A 1 -7.87 7.58 -6.45
N HIS A 2 -8.82 6.97 -5.76
CA HIS A 2 -9.22 7.40 -4.42
C HIS A 2 -8.20 6.89 -3.39
N GLN A 3 -7.94 7.70 -2.37
CA GLN A 3 -7.19 7.26 -1.18
C GLN A 3 -7.93 6.09 -0.52
N PHE A 4 -7.18 5.20 0.11
CA PHE A 4 -7.75 4.05 0.83
C PHE A 4 -6.98 3.81 2.12
N THR A 5 -7.67 3.19 3.08
CA THR A 5 -7.10 2.87 4.39
C THR A 5 -6.83 1.37 4.47
N LEU A 6 -5.63 1.01 4.87
CA LEU A 6 -5.24 -0.35 5.19
C LEU A 6 -5.17 -0.49 6.71
N THR A 7 -5.74 -1.57 7.23
CA THR A 7 -5.63 -1.93 8.65
C THR A 7 -5.07 -3.34 8.77
N PHE A 8 -4.00 -3.50 9.54
CA PHE A 8 -3.40 -4.82 9.74
C PHE A 8 -2.63 -4.90 11.06
N ASP A 9 -2.44 -6.13 11.51
CA ASP A 9 -1.65 -6.46 12.69
C ASP A 9 -0.20 -6.76 12.32
N HIS A 10 0.74 -6.15 13.03
CA HIS A 10 2.16 -6.46 12.93
C HIS A 10 2.81 -6.31 14.30
N ASP A 11 3.61 -7.30 14.73
CA ASP A 11 4.33 -7.28 16.02
C ASP A 11 3.45 -6.95 17.25
N ASN A 12 2.26 -7.58 17.37
CA ASN A 12 1.26 -7.30 18.42
C ASN A 12 0.74 -5.84 18.47
N LYS A 13 0.92 -5.08 17.39
CA LYS A 13 0.35 -3.74 17.23
C LYS A 13 -0.62 -3.71 16.05
N HIS A 14 -1.75 -3.05 16.25
CA HIS A 14 -2.67 -2.72 15.18
C HIS A 14 -2.19 -1.45 14.47
N PHE A 15 -1.97 -1.54 13.16
CA PHE A 15 -1.60 -0.43 12.31
C PHE A 15 -2.78 0.02 11.47
N LEU A 16 -2.98 1.33 11.39
CA LEU A 16 -3.88 1.98 10.45
C LEU A 16 -3.02 2.83 9.52
N VAL A 17 -3.07 2.54 8.23
CA VAL A 17 -2.22 3.16 7.21
C VAL A 17 -3.09 3.80 6.16
N LEU A 18 -2.97 5.12 6.01
CA LEU A 18 -3.62 5.85 4.94
C LEU A 18 -2.73 5.82 3.70
N VAL A 19 -3.25 5.26 2.60
CA VAL A 19 -2.53 5.15 1.34
C VAL A 19 -3.12 6.10 0.32
N THR A 20 -2.27 6.98 -0.19
CA THR A 20 -2.57 7.91 -1.27
C THR A 20 -1.87 7.44 -2.55
N PRO A 21 -2.58 6.80 -3.48
CA PRO A 21 -2.02 6.40 -4.76
C PRO A 21 -1.80 7.62 -5.68
N THR A 22 -0.62 7.69 -6.29
CA THR A 22 -0.24 8.63 -7.35
C THR A 22 0.09 7.83 -8.63
N PRO A 23 0.27 8.48 -9.81
CA PRO A 23 0.51 7.76 -11.07
C PRO A 23 1.72 6.80 -11.04
N HIS A 24 2.75 7.13 -10.24
CA HIS A 24 4.01 6.37 -10.18
C HIS A 24 4.35 5.86 -8.77
N HIS A 25 3.67 6.35 -7.73
CA HIS A 25 4.00 6.04 -6.34
C HIS A 25 2.78 5.77 -5.49
N TYR A 26 2.96 5.05 -4.40
CA TYR A 26 1.99 4.96 -3.31
C TYR A 26 2.61 5.62 -2.09
N HIS A 27 2.00 6.70 -1.60
CA HIS A 27 2.40 7.32 -0.35
C HIS A 27 1.57 6.73 0.78
N ALA A 28 2.22 6.13 1.77
CA ALA A 28 1.56 5.47 2.88
C ALA A 28 1.96 6.16 4.19
N VAL A 29 0.96 6.69 4.89
CA VAL A 29 1.11 7.40 6.15
C VAL A 29 0.56 6.50 7.26
N ILE A 30 1.40 6.13 8.21
CA ILE A 30 1.00 5.34 9.38
C ILE A 30 0.60 6.26 10.52
N ASP A 31 1.43 7.27 10.80
CA ASP A 31 1.18 8.33 11.78
C ASP A 31 1.98 9.60 11.40
N GLU A 32 1.99 10.60 12.27
CA GLU A 32 2.62 11.91 12.03
C GLU A 32 4.14 11.83 11.80
N ASP A 33 4.81 10.82 12.34
CA ASP A 33 6.27 10.63 12.24
C ASP A 33 6.67 9.49 11.29
N HIS A 34 5.76 8.55 11.02
CA HIS A 34 6.04 7.37 10.20
C HIS A 34 5.30 7.41 8.86
N GLU A 35 6.07 7.66 7.79
CA GLU A 35 5.59 7.64 6.41
C GLU A 35 6.55 6.87 5.49
N VAL A 36 6.00 6.21 4.49
CA VAL A 36 6.76 5.48 3.47
C VAL A 36 6.19 5.75 2.09
N THR A 37 7.08 6.07 1.16
CA THR A 37 6.75 6.19 -0.26
C THR A 37 7.22 4.95 -0.99
N PHE A 38 6.30 4.31 -1.69
CA PHE A 38 6.60 3.18 -2.56
C PHE A 38 6.60 3.62 -4.02
N THR A 39 7.61 3.21 -4.79
CA THR A 39 7.62 3.39 -6.25
C THR A 39 7.09 2.15 -6.93
N LYS A 40 6.18 2.32 -7.88
CA LYS A 40 5.68 1.23 -8.72
C LYS A 40 6.72 0.87 -9.77
N LYS A 41 7.17 -0.38 -9.78
CA LYS A 41 8.06 -0.91 -10.82
C LYS A 41 7.28 -1.39 -12.03
N GLU A 42 7.98 -1.55 -13.15
CA GLU A 42 7.42 -2.06 -14.42
C GLU A 42 6.87 -3.49 -14.30
N ASP A 43 7.44 -4.31 -13.41
CA ASP A 43 6.97 -5.67 -13.13
C ASP A 43 5.70 -5.70 -12.26
N GLY A 44 5.21 -4.53 -11.82
CA GLY A 44 4.05 -4.40 -10.96
C GLY A 44 4.35 -4.53 -9.47
N SER A 45 5.61 -4.74 -9.08
CA SER A 45 6.04 -4.73 -7.68
C SER A 45 6.16 -3.30 -7.13
N LEU A 46 6.25 -3.21 -5.79
CA LEU A 46 6.48 -1.95 -5.08
C LEU A 46 7.87 -1.96 -4.46
N ASP A 47 8.66 -0.92 -4.76
CA ASP A 47 9.95 -0.66 -4.11
C ASP A 47 9.81 0.42 -3.06
N VAL A 48 10.59 0.35 -1.99
CA VAL A 48 10.66 1.44 -1.00
C VAL A 48 11.51 2.57 -1.58
N ALA A 49 10.88 3.69 -1.92
CA ALA A 49 11.56 4.86 -2.45
C ALA A 49 12.14 5.72 -1.33
N ASP A 50 11.36 5.89 -0.27
CA ASP A 50 11.71 6.65 0.93
C ASP A 50 10.94 6.06 2.11
N SER A 51 11.64 5.73 3.19
CA SER A 51 11.02 5.25 4.43
C SER A 51 11.57 6.06 5.59
N LYS A 52 10.77 7.02 6.05
CA LYS A 52 11.14 7.85 7.18
C LYS A 52 10.75 7.13 8.46
N LEU A 53 11.76 6.76 9.25
CA LEU A 53 11.62 6.16 10.59
C LEU A 53 10.89 4.80 10.66
N ILE A 54 10.61 4.16 9.53
CA ILE A 54 9.94 2.85 9.46
C ILE A 54 10.95 1.72 9.32
N GLU A 55 10.76 0.67 10.12
CA GLU A 55 11.55 -0.56 9.99
C GLU A 55 11.23 -1.30 8.67
N ASN A 56 12.26 -1.81 8.00
CA ASN A 56 12.13 -2.60 6.76
C ASN A 56 11.01 -3.68 6.79
N PRO A 57 10.85 -4.52 7.83
CA PRO A 57 9.78 -5.50 7.88
C PRO A 57 8.37 -4.90 7.85
N LEU A 58 8.17 -3.74 8.49
CA LEU A 58 6.89 -3.03 8.46
C LEU A 58 6.62 -2.44 7.08
N ALA A 59 7.63 -1.82 6.44
CA ALA A 59 7.51 -1.31 5.08
C ALA A 59 7.14 -2.42 4.08
N THR A 60 7.75 -3.61 4.19
CA THR A 60 7.40 -4.77 3.35
C THR A 60 5.97 -5.25 3.61
N ALA A 61 5.52 -5.28 4.86
CA ALA A 61 4.14 -5.64 5.19
C ALA A 61 3.13 -4.66 4.56
N ILE A 62 3.40 -3.36 4.62
CA ILE A 62 2.57 -2.33 3.99
C ILE A 62 2.52 -2.50 2.47
N ALA A 63 3.68 -2.66 1.82
CA ALA A 63 3.75 -2.89 0.37
C ALA A 63 2.91 -4.10 -0.06
N THR A 64 3.00 -5.21 0.68
CA THR A 64 2.22 -6.43 0.44
C THR A 64 0.72 -6.14 0.52
N ARG A 65 0.28 -5.42 1.56
CA ARG A 65 -1.14 -5.07 1.76
C ARG A 65 -1.67 -4.13 0.68
N ILE A 66 -0.86 -3.19 0.20
CA ILE A 66 -1.21 -2.32 -0.94
C ILE A 66 -1.46 -3.18 -2.18
N LEU A 67 -0.54 -4.11 -2.49
CA LEU A 67 -0.68 -4.99 -3.65
C LEU A 67 -1.90 -5.89 -3.54
N GLU A 68 -2.18 -6.47 -2.36
CA GLU A 68 -3.39 -7.26 -2.14
C GLU A 68 -4.66 -6.44 -2.39
N TYR A 69 -4.74 -5.21 -1.87
CA TYR A 69 -5.89 -4.33 -2.06
C TYR A 69 -6.09 -3.94 -3.53
N VAL A 70 -5.01 -3.53 -4.20
CA VAL A 70 -5.05 -3.14 -5.62
C VAL A 70 -5.43 -4.33 -6.48
N ASN A 71 -4.85 -5.50 -6.25
CA ASN A 71 -5.17 -6.71 -7.00
C ASN A 71 -6.61 -7.18 -6.75
N ALA A 72 -7.11 -7.10 -5.52
CA ALA A 72 -8.49 -7.44 -5.19
C ALA A 72 -9.49 -6.54 -5.93
N ASN A 73 -9.28 -5.21 -5.90
CA ASN A 73 -10.13 -4.25 -6.59
C ASN A 73 -10.05 -4.37 -8.12
N THR A 74 -8.85 -4.63 -8.68
CA THR A 74 -8.69 -4.86 -10.12
C THR A 74 -9.41 -6.14 -10.57
N ARG A 75 -9.46 -7.16 -9.71
CA ARG A 75 -10.20 -8.39 -9.97
C ARG A 75 -11.70 -8.14 -10.01
N ASP A 76 -12.24 -7.33 -9.11
CA ASP A 76 -13.68 -7.03 -9.06
C ASP A 76 -14.16 -6.30 -10.34
N GLU A 77 -13.40 -5.34 -10.87
CA GLU A 77 -13.71 -4.70 -12.15
C GLU A 77 -13.57 -5.63 -13.36
N SER A 78 -12.76 -6.70 -13.25
CA SER A 78 -12.59 -7.69 -14.32
C SER A 78 -13.73 -8.72 -14.37
N PHE A 79 -14.58 -8.81 -13.34
CA PHE A 79 -15.74 -9.70 -13.31
C PHE A 79 -17.08 -8.98 -13.60
N THR A 80 -17.10 -7.66 -13.78
CA THR A 80 -18.32 -6.91 -14.19
C THR A 80 -18.50 -6.77 -15.70
N SER A 81 -17.86 -7.61 -16.51
CA SER A 81 -18.29 -7.83 -17.89
C SER A 81 -19.20 -9.05 -17.96
N THR A 82 -20.50 -8.86 -17.71
CA THR A 82 -21.63 -9.51 -18.42
C THR A 82 -22.96 -9.06 -17.80
N PRO A 83 -24.07 -9.02 -18.55
CA PRO A 83 -24.34 -9.70 -19.82
C PRO A 83 -24.14 -8.87 -21.10
#